data_AF-A0A517P617-F1
#
_entry.id   AF-A0A517P617-F1
#
_cell.length_a   1.000
_cell.length_b   1.000
_cell.length_c   1.000
_cell.angle_alpha   90.00
_cell.angle_beta   90.00
_cell.angle_gamma   90.00
#
_symmetry.space_group_name_H-M   'P 1'
#
loop_
_entity.id
_entity.type
_entity.pdbx_description
1 polymer ?
#
loop_
_entity_poly.entity_id
_entity_poly.type
_entity_poly.pdbx_seq_one_letter_code
_entity_poly.pdbx_strand_id
1 'polypeptide(L)'
;MIQALPKSSPTVPSAPFSARTSLTLLCGDQEVAVSEIGPGFLSLQKPSDLPPGPATVRATVNGQEHRWAVVIPEGLDPTATEVMLPTLGPENYSRDEEAE
;
A
#
# COMPACT_ATOMS: atom_id res chain seq x y z
N MET A 1 25.43 -54.10 -13.30
CA MET A 1 24.31 -53.24 -12.88
C MET A 1 24.78 -52.39 -11.72
N ILE A 2 24.81 -51.06 -11.85
CA ILE A 2 24.97 -50.13 -10.73
C ILE A 2 23.97 -48.98 -10.98
N GLN A 3 22.99 -48.87 -10.09
CA GLN A 3 21.94 -47.85 -10.16
C GLN A 3 22.51 -46.49 -9.73
N ALA A 4 22.05 -45.45 -10.43
CA ALA A 4 22.43 -44.07 -10.23
C ALA A 4 21.95 -43.51 -8.88
N LEU A 5 22.80 -42.70 -8.25
CA LEU A 5 22.43 -41.78 -7.17
C LEU A 5 21.64 -40.60 -7.77
N PRO A 6 20.43 -40.26 -7.29
CA PRO A 6 19.87 -38.93 -7.55
C PRO A 6 20.58 -37.92 -6.65
N LYS A 7 21.33 -36.99 -7.25
CA LYS A 7 21.79 -35.76 -6.59
C LYS A 7 20.56 -35.02 -6.08
N SER A 8 20.24 -35.20 -4.80
CA SER A 8 19.27 -34.35 -4.11
C SER A 8 19.94 -33.00 -3.87
N SER A 9 19.73 -32.07 -4.79
CA SER A 9 19.92 -30.66 -4.51
C SER A 9 19.03 -30.29 -3.32
N PRO A 10 19.49 -29.51 -2.33
CA PRO A 10 18.59 -28.95 -1.36
C PRO A 10 17.68 -27.97 -2.10
N THR A 11 16.45 -28.39 -2.41
CA THR A 11 15.36 -27.47 -2.69
C THR A 11 15.19 -26.64 -1.42
N VAL A 12 15.74 -25.42 -1.44
CA VAL A 12 15.25 -24.37 -0.55
C VAL A 12 13.74 -24.31 -0.79
N PRO A 13 12.89 -24.45 0.23
CA PRO A 13 11.48 -24.12 0.04
C PRO A 13 11.46 -22.64 -0.31
N SER A 14 11.19 -22.32 -1.57
CA SER A 14 10.82 -20.96 -1.97
C SER A 14 9.53 -20.71 -1.21
N ALA A 15 9.64 -20.09 -0.03
CA ALA A 15 8.48 -19.70 0.75
C ALA A 15 7.56 -18.90 -0.19
N PRO A 16 6.23 -19.04 -0.08
CA PRO A 16 5.35 -18.11 -0.77
C PRO A 16 5.77 -16.71 -0.31
N PHE A 17 6.35 -15.92 -1.21
CA PHE A 17 6.67 -14.51 -0.96
C PHE A 17 5.34 -13.73 -0.95
N SER A 18 4.47 -14.05 0.00
CA SER A 18 3.25 -13.29 0.26
C SER A 18 3.66 -12.10 1.09
N ALA A 19 3.85 -10.95 0.45
CA ALA A 19 4.05 -9.73 1.18
C ALA A 19 2.75 -9.40 1.94
N ARG A 20 2.82 -9.25 3.26
CA ARG A 20 1.66 -8.79 4.03
C ARG A 20 1.54 -7.29 3.82
N THR A 21 0.54 -6.87 3.06
CA THR A 21 0.26 -5.47 2.80
C THR A 21 -0.97 -5.00 3.56
N SER A 22 -0.90 -3.82 4.15
CA SER A 22 -2.06 -3.11 4.67
C SER A 22 -2.01 -1.66 4.24
N LEU A 23 -3.13 -1.15 3.75
CA LEU A 23 -3.25 0.22 3.26
C LEU A 23 -4.27 0.96 4.13
N THR A 24 -3.89 2.16 4.54
CA THR A 24 -4.70 2.98 5.43
C THR A 24 -4.60 4.44 5.03
N LEU A 25 -5.72 5.12 4.94
CA LEU A 25 -5.80 6.55 4.72
C LEU A 25 -6.07 7.26 6.03
N LEU A 26 -5.25 8.25 6.34
CA LEU A 26 -5.36 9.12 7.51
C LEU A 26 -5.81 10.50 7.03
N CYS A 27 -7.05 10.88 7.34
CA CYS A 27 -7.60 12.19 6.99
C CYS A 27 -8.04 12.89 8.28
N GLY A 28 -7.23 13.83 8.76
CA GLY A 28 -7.44 14.43 10.08
C GLY A 28 -7.41 13.38 11.19
N ASP A 29 -8.52 13.22 11.90
CA ASP A 29 -8.71 12.23 12.97
C ASP A 29 -9.34 10.91 12.46
N GLN A 30 -9.65 10.82 11.16
CA GLN A 30 -10.26 9.63 10.56
C GLN A 30 -9.20 8.70 9.99
N GLU A 31 -9.25 7.43 10.40
CA GLU A 31 -8.46 6.34 9.83
C GLU A 31 -9.39 5.43 9.02
N VAL A 32 -9.11 5.30 7.72
CA VAL A 32 -9.95 4.52 6.79
C VAL A 32 -9.13 3.45 6.10
N ALA A 33 -9.64 2.21 6.12
CA ALA A 33 -9.00 1.10 5.44
C ALA A 33 -9.13 1.24 3.91
N VAL A 34 -8.00 1.18 3.22
CA VAL A 34 -7.92 1.26 1.77
C VAL A 34 -7.87 -0.16 1.20
N SER A 35 -8.66 -0.41 0.17
CA SER A 35 -8.66 -1.66 -0.62
C SER A 35 -7.54 -1.65 -1.66
N GLU A 36 -7.45 -0.55 -2.41
CA GLU A 36 -6.58 -0.46 -3.58
C GLU A 36 -6.11 0.99 -3.79
N ILE A 37 -4.93 1.13 -4.40
CA ILE A 37 -4.35 2.41 -4.79
C ILE A 37 -4.07 2.33 -6.27
N GLY A 38 -4.65 3.27 -7.01
CA GLY A 38 -4.41 3.44 -8.42
C GLY A 38 -3.63 4.72 -8.75
N PRO A 39 -3.23 4.90 -10.01
CA PRO A 39 -2.55 6.10 -10.48
C PRO A 39 -3.54 7.29 -10.46
N GLY A 40 -3.57 8.00 -9.34
CA GLY A 40 -4.47 9.14 -9.13
C GLY A 40 -5.83 8.79 -8.54
N PHE A 41 -5.99 7.61 -7.93
CA PHE A 41 -7.19 7.30 -7.15
C PHE A 41 -6.89 6.36 -5.97
N LEU A 42 -7.76 6.39 -4.96
CA LEU A 42 -7.76 5.46 -3.84
C LEU A 42 -9.13 4.82 -3.70
N SER A 43 -9.18 3.50 -3.61
CA SER A 43 -10.40 2.76 -3.34
C SER A 43 -10.41 2.27 -1.90
N LEU A 44 -11.42 2.67 -1.14
CA LEU A 44 -11.65 2.29 0.26
C LEU A 44 -12.28 0.90 0.36
N GLN A 45 -12.07 0.22 1.49
CA GLN A 45 -12.77 -1.04 1.80
C GLN A 45 -14.24 -0.84 2.14
N LYS A 46 -14.56 0.33 2.68
CA LYS A 46 -15.92 0.71 3.04
C LYS A 46 -16.15 2.16 2.63
N PRO A 47 -17.40 2.51 2.28
CA PRO A 47 -17.78 3.89 2.07
C PRO A 47 -17.45 4.71 3.32
N SER A 48 -16.88 5.90 3.13
CA SER A 48 -16.50 6.76 4.25
C SER A 48 -16.65 8.22 3.84
N ASP A 49 -17.26 9.01 4.72
CA ASP A 49 -17.30 10.46 4.56
C ASP A 49 -15.89 11.02 4.84
N LEU A 50 -15.26 11.59 3.82
CA LEU A 50 -13.95 12.21 3.96
C LEU A 50 -14.04 13.69 3.60
N PRO A 51 -13.59 14.61 4.48
CA PRO A 51 -13.55 16.01 4.13
C PRO A 51 -12.52 16.28 3.02
N PRO A 52 -12.73 17.31 2.19
CA PRO A 52 -11.68 17.81 1.32
C PRO A 52 -10.52 18.33 2.15
N GLY A 53 -9.29 18.03 1.74
CA GLY A 53 -8.09 18.51 2.41
C GLY A 53 -6.90 17.56 2.33
N PRO A 54 -5.83 17.89 3.07
CA PRO A 54 -4.66 17.03 3.17
C PRO A 54 -4.99 15.74 3.91
N ALA A 55 -4.49 14.63 3.39
CA ALA A 55 -4.54 13.32 4.01
C ALA A 55 -3.17 12.64 3.88
N THR A 56 -2.96 11.54 4.57
CA THR A 56 -1.73 10.74 4.49
C THR A 56 -2.12 9.30 4.21
N VAL A 57 -1.56 8.71 3.18
CA VAL A 57 -1.67 7.27 2.96
C VAL A 57 -0.52 6.59 3.69
N ARG A 58 -0.85 5.61 4.51
CA ARG A 58 0.07 4.69 5.17
C ARG A 58 -0.07 3.32 4.52
N ALA A 59 0.94 2.88 3.80
CA ALA A 59 1.10 1.50 3.38
C ALA A 59 2.08 0.79 4.31
N THR A 60 1.73 -0.41 4.77
CA THR A 60 2.67 -1.30 5.46
C THR A 60 2.91 -2.49 4.56
N VAL A 61 4.15 -2.77 4.20
CA VAL A 61 4.56 -3.91 3.38
C VAL A 61 5.56 -4.72 4.19
N ASN A 62 5.21 -5.95 4.58
CA ASN A 62 6.07 -6.80 5.42
C ASN A 62 6.53 -6.14 6.73
N GLY A 63 5.69 -5.28 7.31
CA GLY A 63 6.02 -4.53 8.52
C GLY A 63 6.84 -3.26 8.27
N GLN A 64 7.30 -3.02 7.03
CA GLN A 64 7.88 -1.73 6.64
C GLN A 64 6.78 -0.74 6.32
N GLU A 65 6.80 0.39 7.00
CA GLU A 65 5.81 1.44 6.80
C GLU A 65 6.29 2.46 5.77
N HIS A 66 5.43 2.77 4.83
CA HIS A 66 5.59 3.80 3.83
C HIS A 66 4.44 4.78 3.98
N ARG A 67 4.76 6.05 4.18
CA ARG A 67 3.76 7.12 4.31
C ARG A 67 3.98 8.15 3.23
N TRP A 68 2.92 8.59 2.58
CA TRP A 68 2.98 9.71 1.65
C TRP A 68 1.77 10.62 1.82
N ALA A 69 2.02 11.91 1.68
CA ALA A 69 0.96 12.91 1.73
C ALA A 69 0.13 12.85 0.45
N VAL A 70 -1.19 12.92 0.62
CA VAL A 70 -2.16 13.04 -0.46
C VAL A 70 -3.09 14.23 -0.21
N VAL A 71 -3.72 14.75 -1.24
CA VAL A 71 -4.73 15.79 -1.10
C VAL A 71 -6.03 15.27 -1.67
N ILE A 72 -7.11 15.34 -0.90
CA ILE A 72 -8.46 15.02 -1.34
C ILE A 72 -9.10 16.33 -1.80
N PRO A 73 -9.30 16.56 -3.09
CA PRO A 73 -9.69 17.87 -3.60
C PRO A 73 -11.15 18.21 -3.29
N GLU A 74 -12.07 17.28 -3.50
CA GLU A 74 -13.52 17.51 -3.36
C GLU A 74 -14.14 16.82 -2.14
N GLY A 75 -13.35 16.06 -1.38
CA GLY A 75 -13.85 15.15 -0.36
C GLY A 75 -14.31 13.83 -0.96
N LEU A 76 -14.85 12.95 -0.12
CA LEU A 76 -15.51 11.72 -0.54
C LEU A 76 -16.89 11.63 0.09
N ASP A 77 -17.91 11.44 -0.72
CA ASP A 77 -19.26 11.16 -0.25
C ASP A 77 -19.31 9.85 0.58
N PRO A 78 -20.17 9.78 1.61
CA PRO A 78 -20.31 8.61 2.47
C PRO A 78 -20.86 7.38 1.75
N THR A 79 -21.29 7.51 0.50
CA THR A 79 -21.73 6.40 -0.37
C THR A 79 -20.67 5.97 -1.37
N ALA A 80 -19.65 6.80 -1.57
CA ALA A 80 -18.58 6.54 -2.52
C ALA A 80 -17.44 5.78 -1.83
N THR A 81 -16.83 4.87 -2.58
CA THR A 81 -15.67 4.09 -2.14
C THR A 81 -14.40 4.49 -2.87
N GLU A 82 -14.46 5.37 -3.86
CA GLU A 82 -13.33 5.74 -4.70
C GLU A 82 -13.07 7.25 -4.62
N VAL A 83 -11.84 7.61 -4.26
CA VAL A 83 -11.38 8.99 -4.14
C VAL A 83 -10.47 9.29 -5.31
N MET A 84 -10.77 10.31 -6.11
CA MET A 84 -9.81 10.84 -7.08
C MET A 84 -8.77 11.69 -6.35
N LEU A 85 -7.51 11.31 -6.51
CA LEU A 85 -6.38 12.11 -6.06
C LEU A 85 -5.84 12.92 -7.24
N PRO A 86 -5.50 14.21 -7.05
CA PRO A 86 -4.63 14.88 -7.99
C PRO A 86 -3.35 14.06 -8.06
N THR A 87 -2.83 13.84 -9.27
CA THR A 87 -1.68 12.95 -9.52
C THR A 87 -0.52 13.36 -8.60
N LEU A 88 -0.34 12.66 -7.49
CA LEU A 88 0.81 12.86 -6.64
C LEU A 88 1.92 12.16 -7.37
N GLY A 89 2.79 12.97 -7.97
CA GLY A 89 4.00 12.45 -8.60
C GLY A 89 4.73 11.54 -7.61
N PRO A 90 5.49 10.55 -8.11
CA PRO A 90 6.32 9.66 -7.28
C PRO A 90 7.40 10.39 -6.47
N GLU A 91 7.42 11.72 -6.47
CA GLU A 91 8.41 12.59 -5.84
C GLU A 91 8.32 12.60 -4.30
N ASN A 92 7.26 12.02 -3.72
CA ASN A 92 7.13 11.75 -2.29
C ASN A 92 7.60 10.34 -1.88
N TYR A 93 8.16 9.54 -2.80
CA TYR A 93 9.03 8.42 -2.39
C TYR A 93 10.35 9.01 -1.88
N SER A 94 10.33 9.62 -0.70
CA SER A 94 11.53 9.81 0.11
C SER A 94 12.07 8.42 0.43
N ARG A 95 12.94 7.96 -0.46
CA ARG A 95 13.86 6.86 -0.22
C ARG A 95 14.83 7.39 0.83
N ASP A 96 14.47 7.25 2.10
CA ASP A 96 15.45 7.19 3.19
C ASP A 96 16.26 5.90 3.01
N GLU A 97 17.13 5.88 1.99
CA GLU A 97 18.19 4.89 1.81
C GLU A 97 19.53 5.60 1.94
N GLU A 98 19.76 6.25 3.08
CA GLU A 98 21.11 6.65 3.50
C GLU A 98 21.20 6.47 5.02
N ALA A 99 21.50 5.25 5.45
CA ALA A 99 22.07 4.98 6.77
C ALA A 99 23.38 4.21 6.56
N GLU A 100 24.43 5.01 6.37
CA GLU A 100 25.85 4.86 6.74
C GLU A 100 26.47 3.44 6.85
#